data_AF-A0A3A8HTV5-F1
#
_entry.id   AF-A0A3A8HTV5-F1
#
_cell.length_a   1.000
_cell.length_b   1.000
_cell.length_c   1.000
_cell.angle_alpha   90.00
_cell.angle_beta   90.00
_cell.angle_gamma   90.00
#
_symmetry.space_group_name_H-M   'P 1'
#
loop_
_entity.id
_entity.type
_entity.pdbx_description
1 polymer ?
#
loop_
_entity_poly.entity_id
_entity_poly.type
_entity_poly.pdbx_seq_one_letter_code
_entity_poly.pdbx_strand_id
1 'polypeptide(L)'
;MDSFFTSLSKRQTMMLLTAVTFGGQESMAALEHLPDEEGALLRHRAQEILQIPREKRLPAVVQELKRLMKDRRGQLWTADPERLAALLQRERGALVEVTLRALPGNMAEAVRGHLPASRVKLTREVRPQVLDIIRWKLEEALAREVAGQSAGFKFADVLNLQTRELLTVSDRLGARVLGPALAGLPEEELNGLLESLPPDLLQLASKSVAANAPRKLPEEDARAQITLHDGFTRLAGAIRSAGVQRLARACVAQSPEFAARMLEKHRGEFGHLVAKWVREERSRPTARGDGGRTDIVMDLERLAVRGLIERPVRLTAPPPRPSAVLPPPPGARKPAPAAPGARPEAPGA
;
A
#
# COMPACT_ATOMS: atom_id res chain seq x y z
N MET A 1 -12.51 11.45 -8.99
CA MET A 1 -12.36 10.12 -9.61
C MET A 1 -11.72 9.12 -8.66
N ASP A 2 -10.61 9.43 -7.97
CA ASP A 2 -9.92 8.47 -7.09
C ASP A 2 -10.81 7.85 -6.00
N SER A 3 -11.80 8.60 -5.50
CA SER A 3 -12.79 8.12 -4.53
C SER A 3 -13.68 6.97 -5.03
N PHE A 4 -13.91 6.85 -6.35
CA PHE A 4 -14.75 5.78 -6.91
C PHE A 4 -14.03 4.43 -6.93
N PHE A 5 -12.71 4.44 -6.78
CA PHE A 5 -11.87 3.25 -6.85
C PHE A 5 -11.25 2.88 -5.51
N THR A 6 -11.72 3.51 -4.42
CA THR A 6 -11.32 3.13 -3.07
C THR A 6 -11.83 1.74 -2.76
N SER A 7 -11.00 0.96 -2.08
CA SER A 7 -11.33 -0.40 -1.64
C SER A 7 -11.53 -1.40 -2.78
N LEU A 8 -11.15 -1.04 -4.01
CA LEU A 8 -11.15 -1.93 -5.17
C LEU A 8 -9.73 -2.39 -5.49
N SER A 9 -9.56 -3.70 -5.69
CA SER A 9 -8.34 -4.24 -6.28
C SER A 9 -8.20 -3.79 -7.73
N LYS A 10 -7.00 -3.95 -8.30
CA LYS A 10 -6.74 -3.68 -9.72
C LYS A 10 -7.67 -4.47 -10.64
N ARG A 11 -7.95 -5.73 -10.31
CA ARG A 11 -8.86 -6.60 -11.05
C ARG A 11 -10.29 -6.05 -11.01
N GLN A 12 -10.78 -5.70 -9.83
CA GLN A 12 -12.11 -5.13 -9.63
C GLN A 12 -12.26 -3.79 -10.33
N THR A 13 -11.24 -2.93 -10.25
CA THR A 13 -11.22 -1.65 -10.95
C THR A 13 -11.30 -1.85 -12.47
N MET A 14 -10.51 -2.78 -13.03
CA MET A 14 -10.56 -3.10 -14.46
C MET A 14 -11.93 -3.64 -14.87
N MET A 15 -12.50 -4.55 -14.07
CA MET A 15 -13.84 -5.11 -14.32
C MET A 15 -14.91 -4.01 -14.33
N LEU A 16 -14.91 -3.15 -13.30
CA LEU A 16 -15.81 -2.01 -13.20
C LEU A 16 -15.72 -1.09 -14.41
N LEU A 17 -14.49 -0.65 -14.74
CA LEU A 17 -14.28 0.26 -15.86
C LEU A 17 -14.70 -0.37 -17.19
N THR A 18 -14.45 -1.67 -17.37
CA THR A 18 -14.85 -2.41 -18.58
C THR A 18 -16.37 -2.54 -18.68
N ALA A 19 -17.05 -2.90 -17.58
CA ALA A 19 -18.51 -2.98 -17.53
C ALA A 19 -19.16 -1.63 -17.87
N VAL A 20 -18.65 -0.53 -17.30
CA VAL A 20 -19.19 0.82 -17.50
C VAL A 20 -18.90 1.39 -18.91
N THR A 21 -17.87 0.90 -19.61
CA THR A 21 -17.48 1.44 -20.95
C THR A 21 -17.89 0.60 -22.13
N PHE A 22 -17.69 -0.72 -22.07
CA PHE A 22 -17.89 -1.62 -23.21
C PHE A 22 -19.14 -2.49 -23.07
N GLY A 23 -19.58 -2.73 -21.83
CA GLY A 23 -20.50 -3.80 -21.51
C GLY A 23 -21.99 -3.46 -21.42
N GLY A 24 -22.34 -2.17 -21.42
CA GLY A 24 -23.73 -1.72 -21.32
C GLY A 24 -24.46 -2.24 -20.06
N GLN A 25 -25.79 -2.37 -20.15
CA GLN A 25 -26.63 -2.89 -19.06
C GLN A 25 -26.39 -4.39 -18.80
N GLU A 26 -25.99 -5.16 -19.81
CA GLU A 26 -25.77 -6.60 -19.70
C GLU A 26 -24.54 -6.95 -18.84
N SER A 27 -23.43 -6.23 -19.01
CA SER A 27 -22.26 -6.43 -18.15
C SER A 27 -22.46 -5.91 -16.73
N MET A 28 -23.41 -4.99 -16.54
CA MET A 28 -23.84 -4.54 -15.23
C MET A 28 -24.68 -5.61 -14.52
N ALA A 29 -25.58 -6.29 -15.25
CA ALA A 29 -26.30 -7.45 -14.74
C ALA A 29 -25.36 -8.61 -14.38
N ALA A 30 -24.26 -8.79 -15.12
CA ALA A 30 -23.25 -9.80 -14.79
C ALA A 30 -22.59 -9.60 -13.41
N LEU A 31 -22.63 -8.39 -12.83
CA LEU A 31 -22.13 -8.14 -11.47
C LEU A 31 -22.99 -8.80 -10.39
N GLU A 32 -24.22 -9.22 -10.69
CA GLU A 32 -25.11 -9.94 -9.76
C GLU A 32 -24.63 -11.36 -9.47
N HIS A 33 -23.77 -11.93 -10.33
CA HIS A 33 -23.18 -13.24 -10.11
C HIS A 33 -21.91 -13.22 -9.25
N LEU A 34 -21.49 -12.04 -8.79
CA LEU A 34 -20.38 -11.90 -7.86
C LEU A 34 -20.85 -12.15 -6.42
N PRO A 35 -19.94 -12.51 -5.50
CA PRO A 35 -20.27 -12.61 -4.08
C PRO A 35 -20.91 -11.31 -3.57
N ASP A 36 -21.89 -11.42 -2.67
CA ASP A 36 -22.75 -10.30 -2.25
C ASP A 36 -21.97 -9.02 -1.89
N GLU A 37 -20.89 -9.15 -1.11
CA GLU A 37 -20.05 -8.02 -0.69
C GLU A 37 -19.37 -7.32 -1.88
N GLU A 38 -18.80 -8.11 -2.81
CA GLU A 38 -18.10 -7.61 -3.99
C GLU A 38 -19.09 -7.03 -5.01
N GLY A 39 -20.19 -7.73 -5.26
CA GLY A 39 -21.24 -7.32 -6.18
C GLY A 39 -21.94 -6.05 -5.71
N ALA A 40 -22.25 -5.90 -4.42
CA ALA A 40 -22.83 -4.69 -3.87
C ALA A 40 -21.91 -3.47 -4.05
N LEU A 41 -20.63 -3.62 -3.72
CA LEU A 41 -19.64 -2.54 -3.87
C LEU A 41 -19.47 -2.12 -5.33
N LEU A 42 -19.29 -3.07 -6.25
CA LEU A 42 -19.09 -2.76 -7.66
C LEU A 42 -20.32 -2.11 -8.29
N ARG A 43 -21.54 -2.58 -7.96
CA ARG A 43 -22.78 -1.96 -8.42
C ARG A 43 -22.95 -0.54 -7.90
N HIS A 44 -22.67 -0.31 -6.61
CA HIS A 44 -22.69 1.04 -6.03
C HIS A 44 -21.74 1.98 -6.77
N ARG A 45 -20.47 1.58 -6.96
CA ARG A 45 -19.48 2.41 -7.70
C ARG A 45 -19.88 2.65 -9.15
N ALA A 46 -20.43 1.64 -9.82
CA ALA A 46 -20.89 1.78 -11.19
C ALA A 46 -22.03 2.79 -11.31
N GLN A 47 -23.00 2.74 -10.40
CA GLN A 47 -24.11 3.71 -10.36
C GLN A 47 -23.57 5.15 -10.19
N GLU A 48 -22.65 5.37 -9.25
CA GLU A 48 -22.00 6.68 -9.06
C GLU A 48 -21.28 7.17 -10.34
N ILE A 49 -20.55 6.28 -11.02
CA ILE A 49 -19.85 6.65 -12.25
C ILE A 49 -20.83 6.93 -13.40
N LEU A 50 -21.94 6.18 -13.48
CA LEU A 50 -22.96 6.35 -14.53
C LEU A 50 -23.72 7.67 -14.41
N GLN A 51 -23.84 8.24 -13.21
CA GLN A 51 -24.41 9.58 -12.98
C GLN A 51 -23.57 10.70 -13.62
N ILE A 52 -22.28 10.45 -13.92
CA ILE A 52 -21.44 11.43 -14.61
C ILE A 52 -21.88 11.54 -16.09
N PRO A 53 -22.09 12.76 -16.62
CA PRO A 53 -22.45 12.96 -18.02
C PRO A 53 -21.47 12.27 -18.96
N ARG A 54 -21.98 11.60 -20.00
CA ARG A 54 -21.20 10.71 -20.90
C ARG A 54 -19.94 11.39 -21.46
N GLU A 55 -20.05 12.67 -21.83
CA GLU A 55 -18.97 13.50 -22.38
C GLU A 55 -17.79 13.67 -21.41
N LYS A 56 -18.05 13.73 -20.10
CA LYS A 56 -17.02 13.82 -19.06
C LYS A 56 -16.58 12.43 -18.58
N ARG A 57 -17.53 11.49 -18.51
CA ARG A 57 -17.32 10.12 -18.03
C ARG A 57 -16.35 9.35 -18.91
N LEU A 58 -16.58 9.35 -20.24
CA LEU A 58 -15.79 8.50 -21.14
C LEU A 58 -14.30 8.90 -21.16
N PRO A 59 -13.92 10.19 -21.28
CA PRO A 59 -12.52 10.60 -21.15
C PRO A 59 -11.93 10.23 -19.79
N ALA A 60 -12.67 10.42 -18.70
CA ALA A 60 -12.20 10.08 -17.35
C ALA A 60 -11.95 8.58 -17.18
N VAL A 61 -12.86 7.72 -17.66
CA VAL A 61 -12.66 6.27 -17.61
C VAL A 61 -11.50 5.83 -18.50
N VAL A 62 -11.39 6.37 -19.72
CA VAL A 62 -10.25 6.05 -20.60
C VAL A 62 -8.93 6.49 -19.97
N GLN A 63 -8.90 7.65 -19.31
CA GLN A 63 -7.73 8.11 -18.57
C GLN A 63 -7.39 7.17 -17.41
N GLU A 64 -8.39 6.67 -16.69
CA GLU A 64 -8.21 5.70 -15.61
C GLU A 64 -7.76 4.33 -16.09
N LEU A 65 -8.30 3.83 -17.21
CA LEU A 65 -7.82 2.63 -17.87
C LEU A 65 -6.36 2.80 -18.32
N LYS A 66 -6.06 3.91 -18.99
CA LYS A 66 -4.67 4.27 -19.34
C LYS A 66 -3.80 4.38 -18.10
N ARG A 67 -4.30 4.91 -16.99
CA ARG A 67 -3.60 4.95 -15.71
C ARG A 67 -3.37 3.54 -15.21
N LEU A 68 -4.36 2.67 -15.02
CA LEU A 68 -4.12 1.28 -14.60
C LEU A 68 -3.16 0.51 -15.51
N MET A 69 -3.17 0.83 -16.81
CA MET A 69 -2.24 0.29 -17.78
C MET A 69 -0.85 0.92 -17.75
N LYS A 70 -0.68 2.19 -17.33
CA LYS A 70 0.61 2.92 -17.31
C LYS A 70 1.22 3.09 -15.91
N ASP A 71 0.39 3.02 -14.88
CA ASP A 71 0.67 3.06 -13.46
C ASP A 71 1.26 1.71 -13.07
N ARG A 72 2.42 1.51 -13.67
CA ARG A 72 3.36 0.43 -13.51
C ARG A 72 4.56 1.16 -12.94
N ARG A 73 4.51 1.35 -11.61
CA ARG A 73 5.51 2.13 -10.86
C ARG A 73 6.89 1.79 -11.39
N GLY A 74 7.71 2.82 -11.65
CA GLY A 74 8.99 2.74 -12.36
C GLY A 74 10.01 1.82 -11.68
N GLN A 75 9.80 0.52 -11.83
CA GLN A 75 10.61 -0.57 -11.28
C GLN A 75 12.05 -0.49 -11.79
N LEU A 76 12.25 -0.10 -13.05
CA LEU A 76 13.59 -0.06 -13.64
C LEU A 76 14.50 1.05 -13.07
N TRP A 77 13.97 2.06 -12.40
CA TRP A 77 14.78 3.15 -11.83
C TRP A 77 15.54 2.74 -10.57
N THR A 78 15.05 1.72 -9.87
CA THR A 78 15.63 1.21 -8.61
C THR A 78 16.11 -0.24 -8.74
N ALA A 79 16.17 -0.75 -9.97
CA ALA A 79 16.66 -2.08 -10.28
C ALA A 79 18.16 -2.21 -10.04
N ASP A 80 18.57 -3.37 -9.54
CA ASP A 80 19.99 -3.70 -9.44
C ASP A 80 20.55 -3.95 -10.85
N PRO A 81 21.55 -3.17 -11.32
CA PRO A 81 22.11 -3.30 -12.66
C PRO A 81 22.68 -4.68 -12.96
N GLU A 82 23.26 -5.36 -11.98
CA GLU A 82 23.85 -6.69 -12.14
C GLU A 82 22.77 -7.75 -12.41
N ARG A 83 21.65 -7.67 -11.69
CA ARG A 83 20.49 -8.55 -11.90
C ARG A 83 19.81 -8.32 -13.24
N LEU A 84 19.66 -7.05 -13.63
CA LEU A 84 19.17 -6.70 -14.97
C LEU A 84 20.08 -7.28 -16.06
N ALA A 85 21.39 -7.20 -15.88
CA ALA A 85 22.34 -7.79 -16.82
C ALA A 85 22.22 -9.32 -16.88
N ALA A 86 22.06 -10.01 -15.74
CA ALA A 86 21.86 -11.45 -15.70
C ALA A 86 20.62 -11.93 -16.48
N LEU A 87 19.52 -11.16 -16.44
CA LEU A 87 18.33 -11.42 -17.26
C LEU A 87 18.62 -11.22 -18.75
N LEU A 88 19.35 -10.16 -19.09
CA LEU A 88 19.66 -9.80 -20.48
C LEU A 88 20.74 -10.67 -21.13
N GLN A 89 21.61 -11.31 -20.34
CA GLN A 89 22.65 -12.22 -20.86
C GLN A 89 22.07 -13.41 -21.62
N ARG A 90 20.83 -13.81 -21.31
CA ARG A 90 20.14 -14.94 -21.96
C ARG A 90 19.40 -14.53 -23.23
N GLU A 91 19.34 -13.24 -23.52
CA GLU A 91 18.56 -12.68 -24.62
C GLU A 91 19.40 -12.42 -25.87
N ARG A 92 18.73 -12.26 -27.01
CA ARG A 92 19.40 -11.95 -28.28
C ARG A 92 20.02 -10.56 -28.22
N GLY A 93 21.24 -10.38 -28.74
CA GLY A 93 21.97 -9.10 -28.69
C GLY A 93 21.20 -7.89 -29.25
N ALA A 94 20.36 -8.08 -30.27
CA ALA A 94 19.48 -7.02 -30.76
C ALA A 94 18.43 -6.59 -29.71
N LEU A 95 17.83 -7.54 -28.98
CA LEU A 95 16.87 -7.26 -27.92
C LEU A 95 17.53 -6.58 -26.73
N VAL A 96 18.78 -6.94 -26.41
CA VAL A 96 19.60 -6.29 -25.39
C VAL A 96 19.79 -4.81 -25.73
N GLU A 97 20.19 -4.47 -26.96
CA GLU A 97 20.36 -3.07 -27.35
C GLU A 97 19.05 -2.28 -27.38
N VAL A 98 17.93 -2.91 -27.79
CA VAL A 98 16.62 -2.25 -27.75
C VAL A 98 16.20 -1.99 -26.30
N THR A 99 16.49 -2.95 -25.42
CA THR A 99 16.22 -2.85 -23.99
C THR A 99 17.03 -1.75 -23.32
N LEU A 100 18.33 -1.65 -23.61
CA LEU A 100 19.19 -0.59 -23.07
C LEU A 100 18.70 0.80 -23.50
N ARG A 101 18.12 0.94 -24.70
CA ARG A 101 17.44 2.19 -25.13
C ARG A 101 16.12 2.46 -24.42
N ALA A 102 15.47 1.45 -23.84
CA ALA A 102 14.25 1.59 -23.06
C ALA A 102 14.53 1.96 -21.57
N LEU A 103 15.79 1.86 -21.13
CA LEU A 103 16.22 2.21 -19.77
C LEU A 103 16.63 3.69 -19.66
N PRO A 104 16.53 4.29 -18.45
CA PRO A 104 17.17 5.58 -18.17
C PRO A 104 18.67 5.50 -18.46
N GLY A 105 19.26 6.57 -19.01
CA GLY A 105 20.65 6.54 -19.50
C GLY A 105 21.68 6.10 -18.45
N ASN A 106 21.54 6.56 -17.20
CA ASN A 106 22.40 6.14 -16.09
C ASN A 106 22.26 4.63 -15.74
N MET A 107 21.05 4.09 -15.80
CA MET A 107 20.80 2.66 -15.58
C MET A 107 21.29 1.81 -16.76
N ALA A 108 21.10 2.29 -17.98
CA ALA A 108 21.57 1.62 -19.19
C ALA A 108 23.10 1.45 -19.19
N GLU A 109 23.83 2.50 -18.81
CA GLU A 109 25.30 2.45 -18.69
C GLU A 109 25.75 1.51 -17.57
N ALA A 110 25.08 1.55 -16.41
CA ALA A 110 25.40 0.64 -15.30
C ALA A 110 25.18 -0.84 -15.69
N VAL A 111 24.06 -1.17 -16.34
CA VAL A 111 23.76 -2.53 -16.82
C VAL A 111 24.76 -2.96 -17.91
N ARG A 112 25.14 -2.05 -18.81
CA ARG A 112 26.13 -2.32 -19.87
C ARG A 112 27.50 -2.71 -19.31
N GLY A 113 27.89 -2.18 -18.15
CA GLY A 113 29.12 -2.58 -17.45
C GLY A 113 29.17 -4.05 -17.02
N HIS A 114 28.01 -4.71 -16.87
CA HIS A 114 27.89 -6.12 -16.49
C HIS A 114 27.57 -7.06 -17.67
N LEU A 115 27.41 -6.51 -18.88
CA LEU A 115 27.11 -7.28 -20.09
C LEU A 115 28.37 -7.50 -20.96
N PRO A 116 28.47 -8.63 -21.66
CA PRO A 116 29.53 -8.84 -22.63
C PRO A 116 29.43 -7.79 -23.75
N ALA A 117 30.58 -7.41 -24.32
CA ALA A 117 30.64 -6.42 -25.39
C ALA A 117 29.74 -6.81 -26.58
N SER A 118 28.72 -5.99 -26.84
CA SER A 118 27.76 -6.23 -27.91
C SER A 118 28.40 -5.97 -29.27
N ARG A 119 28.25 -6.93 -30.19
CA ARG A 119 28.65 -6.79 -31.61
C ARG A 119 27.52 -6.23 -32.48
N VAL A 120 26.33 -6.01 -31.91
CA VAL A 120 25.12 -5.60 -32.64
C VAL A 120 24.92 -4.10 -32.46
N LYS A 121 24.82 -3.36 -33.56
CA LYS A 121 24.42 -1.94 -33.55
C LYS A 121 23.03 -1.78 -34.15
N LEU A 122 22.11 -1.19 -33.38
CA LEU A 122 20.78 -0.84 -33.88
C LEU A 122 20.86 0.37 -34.80
N THR A 123 20.71 0.13 -36.10
CA THR A 123 20.69 1.17 -37.15
C THR A 123 19.32 1.83 -37.33
N ARG A 124 18.23 1.19 -36.88
CA ARG A 124 16.87 1.71 -36.98
C ARG A 124 16.36 2.25 -35.65
N GLU A 125 15.57 3.31 -35.72
CA GLU A 125 14.82 3.79 -34.56
C GLU A 125 13.72 2.81 -34.19
N VAL A 126 13.55 2.60 -32.89
CA VAL A 126 12.54 1.71 -32.33
C VAL A 126 11.32 2.55 -31.99
N ARG A 127 10.14 2.12 -32.43
CA ARG A 127 8.89 2.82 -32.13
C ARG A 127 8.69 2.91 -30.61
N PRO A 128 8.22 4.06 -30.07
CA PRO A 128 8.00 4.24 -28.64
C PRO A 128 7.14 3.14 -28.00
N GLN A 129 6.11 2.66 -28.71
CA GLN A 129 5.22 1.60 -28.21
C GLN A 129 5.96 0.26 -27.99
N VAL A 130 6.97 -0.03 -28.81
CA VAL A 130 7.77 -1.26 -28.68
C VAL A 130 8.70 -1.15 -27.48
N LEU A 131 9.27 0.04 -27.22
CA LEU A 131 10.07 0.29 -26.02
C LEU A 131 9.22 0.13 -24.75
N ASP A 132 7.99 0.64 -24.75
CA ASP A 132 7.04 0.46 -23.63
C ASP A 132 6.72 -1.02 -23.36
N ILE A 133 6.53 -1.82 -24.41
CA ILE A 133 6.25 -3.27 -24.29
C ILE A 133 7.46 -4.02 -23.74
N ILE A 134 8.66 -3.74 -24.26
CA ILE A 134 9.91 -4.38 -23.81
C ILE A 134 10.17 -4.02 -22.35
N ARG A 135 10.06 -2.73 -22.01
CA ARG A 135 10.13 -2.24 -20.64
C ARG A 135 9.18 -3.01 -19.72
N TRP A 136 7.93 -3.14 -20.13
CA TRP A 136 6.93 -3.90 -19.37
C TRP A 136 7.33 -5.37 -19.18
N LYS A 137 7.79 -6.06 -20.23
CA LYS A 137 8.17 -7.47 -20.13
C LYS A 137 9.34 -7.71 -19.19
N LEU A 138 10.28 -6.78 -19.12
CA LEU A 138 11.39 -6.83 -18.17
C LEU A 138 10.92 -6.59 -16.73
N GLU A 139 10.08 -5.59 -16.54
CA GLU A 139 9.41 -5.31 -15.25
C GLU A 139 8.61 -6.54 -14.77
N GLU A 140 7.88 -7.20 -15.66
CA GLU A 140 7.15 -8.45 -15.38
C GLU A 140 8.09 -9.61 -15.01
N ALA A 141 9.19 -9.79 -15.74
CA ALA A 141 10.19 -10.83 -15.45
C ALA A 141 10.87 -10.61 -14.08
N LEU A 142 11.29 -9.38 -13.80
CA LEU A 142 11.87 -8.98 -12.51
C LEU A 142 10.87 -9.17 -11.36
N ALA A 143 9.61 -8.76 -11.56
CA ALA A 143 8.57 -8.93 -10.56
C ALA A 143 8.28 -10.41 -10.26
N ARG A 144 8.36 -11.30 -11.26
CA ARG A 144 8.23 -12.75 -11.07
C ARG A 144 9.40 -13.37 -10.32
N GLU A 145 10.64 -12.95 -10.61
CA GLU A 145 11.82 -13.40 -9.84
C GLU A 145 11.78 -12.89 -8.38
N VAL A 146 11.28 -11.66 -8.17
CA VAL A 146 11.13 -11.04 -6.84
C VAL A 146 9.83 -11.46 -6.14
N ALA A 147 8.93 -12.19 -6.78
CA ALA A 147 7.69 -12.66 -6.15
C ALA A 147 7.96 -13.58 -4.94
N GLY A 148 9.15 -14.18 -4.85
CA GLY A 148 9.62 -14.90 -3.65
C GLY A 148 10.29 -14.04 -2.57
N GLN A 149 10.57 -12.75 -2.85
CA GLN A 149 11.33 -11.82 -2.01
C GLN A 149 10.68 -10.42 -1.96
N SER A 150 9.34 -10.34 -1.94
CA SER A 150 8.65 -9.07 -1.70
C SER A 150 9.08 -8.51 -0.35
N ALA A 151 9.92 -7.48 -0.33
CA ALA A 151 10.32 -6.84 0.91
C ALA A 151 9.08 -6.27 1.62
N GLY A 152 8.99 -6.48 2.93
CA GLY A 152 7.90 -5.92 3.72
C GLY A 152 7.84 -4.39 3.64
N PHE A 153 6.65 -3.85 3.87
CA PHE A 153 6.43 -2.42 3.97
C PHE A 153 7.28 -1.82 5.09
N LYS A 154 7.83 -0.65 4.80
CA LYS A 154 8.33 0.30 5.79
C LYS A 154 7.40 1.50 5.77
N PHE A 155 7.37 2.25 6.87
CA PHE A 155 6.53 3.45 6.94
C PHE A 155 6.87 4.47 5.83
N ALA A 156 8.14 4.54 5.42
CA ALA A 156 8.56 5.41 4.32
C ALA A 156 7.84 5.12 2.99
N ASP A 157 7.33 3.90 2.79
CA ASP A 157 6.64 3.49 1.57
C ASP A 157 5.25 4.13 1.43
N VAL A 158 4.71 4.73 2.51
CA VAL A 158 3.49 5.55 2.45
C VAL A 158 3.63 6.66 1.40
N LEU A 159 4.83 7.27 1.28
CA LEU A 159 5.12 8.29 0.28
C LEU A 159 5.13 7.76 -1.15
N ASN A 160 5.09 6.45 -1.37
CA ASN A 160 5.04 5.84 -2.70
C ASN A 160 3.61 5.44 -3.11
N LEU A 161 2.67 5.42 -2.16
CA LEU A 161 1.28 5.11 -2.42
C LEU A 161 0.60 6.18 -3.29
N GLN A 162 -0.39 5.75 -4.07
CA GLN A 162 -1.29 6.63 -4.81
C GLN A 162 -2.38 7.17 -3.88
N THR A 163 -3.00 8.27 -4.27
CA THR A 163 -4.12 8.86 -3.53
C THR A 163 -5.23 7.83 -3.27
N ARG A 164 -5.60 7.00 -4.24
CA ARG A 164 -6.63 5.95 -4.04
C ARG A 164 -6.26 4.93 -2.96
N GLU A 165 -5.01 4.51 -2.90
CA GLU A 165 -4.53 3.55 -1.90
C GLU A 165 -4.48 4.20 -0.52
N LEU A 166 -4.05 5.46 -0.46
CA LEU A 166 -4.05 6.24 0.79
C LEU A 166 -5.45 6.50 1.30
N LEU A 167 -6.42 6.71 0.43
CA LEU A 167 -7.84 6.78 0.80
C LEU A 167 -8.28 5.45 1.41
N THR A 168 -7.98 4.31 0.80
CA THR A 168 -8.29 2.99 1.36
C THR A 168 -7.62 2.73 2.71
N VAL A 169 -6.35 3.11 2.85
CA VAL A 169 -5.62 3.02 4.13
C VAL A 169 -6.29 3.91 5.17
N SER A 170 -6.62 5.15 4.80
CA SER A 170 -7.26 6.12 5.71
C SER A 170 -8.63 5.64 6.14
N ASP A 171 -9.46 5.16 5.23
CA ASP A 171 -10.81 4.68 5.54
C ASP A 171 -10.76 3.50 6.53
N ARG A 172 -9.81 2.57 6.36
CA ARG A 172 -9.58 1.46 7.30
C ARG A 172 -9.08 1.93 8.67
N LEU A 173 -8.10 2.83 8.71
CA LEU A 173 -7.58 3.39 9.96
C LEU A 173 -8.68 4.16 10.69
N GLY A 174 -9.45 4.93 9.95
CA GLY A 174 -10.56 5.74 10.44
C GLY A 174 -11.66 4.92 11.08
N ALA A 175 -12.08 3.83 10.42
CA ALA A 175 -13.07 2.92 10.98
C ALA A 175 -12.58 2.33 12.31
N ARG A 176 -11.28 2.00 12.43
CA ARG A 176 -10.68 1.53 13.70
C ARG A 176 -10.64 2.61 14.78
N VAL A 177 -10.32 3.85 14.41
CA VAL A 177 -10.25 4.99 15.34
C VAL A 177 -11.63 5.35 15.87
N LEU A 178 -12.65 5.37 15.00
CA LEU A 178 -14.02 5.70 15.39
C LEU A 178 -14.81 4.51 15.94
N GLY A 179 -14.31 3.27 15.79
CA GLY A 179 -15.00 2.05 16.24
C GLY A 179 -15.48 2.10 17.70
N PRO A 180 -14.62 2.43 18.68
CA PRO A 180 -15.02 2.58 20.07
C PRO A 180 -16.09 3.65 20.31
N ALA A 181 -16.03 4.78 19.59
CA ALA A 181 -17.01 5.85 19.68
C ALA A 181 -18.36 5.43 19.09
N LEU A 182 -18.34 4.84 17.89
CA LEU A 182 -19.55 4.33 17.24
C LEU A 182 -20.22 3.23 18.08
N ALA A 183 -19.44 2.36 18.72
CA ALA A 183 -19.96 1.34 19.65
C ALA A 183 -20.55 1.92 20.95
N GLY A 184 -20.23 3.18 21.27
CA GLY A 184 -20.74 3.91 22.43
C GLY A 184 -22.06 4.64 22.18
N LEU A 185 -22.52 4.72 20.93
CA LEU A 185 -23.78 5.39 20.56
C LEU A 185 -25.02 4.52 20.86
N PRO A 186 -26.19 5.16 21.04
CA PRO A 186 -27.47 4.46 21.01
C PRO A 186 -27.68 3.72 19.69
N GLU A 187 -28.33 2.55 19.74
CA GLU A 187 -28.48 1.66 18.58
C GLU A 187 -29.25 2.31 17.42
N GLU A 188 -30.31 3.07 17.71
CA GLU A 188 -31.09 3.79 16.69
C GLU A 188 -30.24 4.84 15.94
N GLU A 189 -29.44 5.62 16.68
CA GLU A 189 -28.57 6.65 16.12
C GLU A 189 -27.43 6.02 15.31
N LEU A 190 -26.84 4.93 15.82
CA LEU A 190 -25.82 4.18 15.10
C LEU A 190 -26.36 3.62 13.78
N ASN A 191 -27.53 3.00 13.79
CA ASN A 191 -28.14 2.43 12.60
C ASN A 191 -28.40 3.51 11.54
N GLY A 192 -28.98 4.65 11.93
CA GLY A 192 -29.20 5.77 11.02
C GLY A 192 -27.91 6.33 10.40
N LEU A 193 -26.81 6.38 11.16
CA LEU A 193 -25.51 6.79 10.63
C LEU A 193 -24.93 5.76 9.67
N LEU A 194 -25.04 4.46 9.98
CA LEU A 194 -24.51 3.38 9.15
C LEU A 194 -25.25 3.22 7.81
N GLU A 195 -26.56 3.46 7.78
CA GLU A 195 -27.36 3.41 6.54
C GLU A 195 -26.87 4.39 5.46
N SER A 196 -26.27 5.52 5.87
CA SER A 196 -25.72 6.52 4.96
C SER A 196 -24.38 6.12 4.33
N LEU A 197 -23.77 5.01 4.76
CA LEU A 197 -22.44 4.61 4.33
C LEU A 197 -22.45 3.82 3.01
N PRO A 198 -21.48 4.08 2.12
CA PRO A 198 -21.18 3.18 1.01
C PRO A 198 -20.84 1.76 1.50
N PRO A 199 -21.08 0.71 0.69
CA PRO A 199 -20.93 -0.69 1.12
C PRO A 199 -19.57 -1.03 1.74
N ASP A 200 -18.46 -0.49 1.20
CA ASP A 200 -17.11 -0.74 1.72
C ASP A 200 -16.90 -0.09 3.10
N LEU A 201 -17.38 1.14 3.30
CA LEU A 201 -17.28 1.84 4.57
C LEU A 201 -18.22 1.24 5.61
N LEU A 202 -19.42 0.83 5.22
CA LEU A 202 -20.36 0.12 6.08
C LEU A 202 -19.71 -1.15 6.63
N GLN A 203 -19.12 -1.97 5.75
CA GLN A 203 -18.46 -3.21 6.17
C GLN A 203 -17.30 -2.94 7.15
N LEU A 204 -16.50 -1.90 6.90
CA LEU A 204 -15.40 -1.52 7.79
C LEU A 204 -15.91 -1.00 9.14
N ALA A 205 -16.92 -0.14 9.13
CA ALA A 205 -17.51 0.45 10.33
C ALA A 205 -18.16 -0.64 11.19
N SER A 206 -19.04 -1.48 10.63
CA SER A 206 -19.73 -2.54 11.36
C SER A 206 -18.75 -3.55 11.98
N LYS A 207 -17.72 -3.96 11.23
CA LYS A 207 -16.66 -4.85 11.78
C LYS A 207 -15.89 -4.18 12.92
N SER A 208 -15.61 -2.89 12.79
CA SER A 208 -14.90 -2.15 13.83
C SER A 208 -15.73 -1.93 15.09
N VAL A 209 -17.02 -1.61 14.93
CA VAL A 209 -17.98 -1.48 16.05
C VAL A 209 -18.07 -2.81 16.80
N ALA A 210 -18.32 -3.91 16.11
CA ALA A 210 -18.41 -5.24 16.71
C ALA A 210 -17.13 -5.62 17.48
N ALA A 211 -15.96 -5.37 16.88
CA ALA A 211 -14.67 -5.66 17.52
C ALA A 211 -14.38 -4.80 18.75
N ASN A 212 -14.96 -3.60 18.84
CA ASN A 212 -14.75 -2.65 19.93
C ASN A 212 -15.93 -2.56 20.91
N ALA A 213 -16.98 -3.38 20.76
CA ALA A 213 -18.11 -3.42 21.70
C ALA A 213 -17.68 -3.61 23.18
N PRO A 214 -16.65 -4.44 23.51
CA PRO A 214 -16.15 -4.56 24.88
C PRO A 214 -15.40 -3.33 25.40
N ARG A 215 -15.00 -2.41 24.50
CA ARG A 215 -14.21 -1.21 24.79
C ARG A 215 -14.91 0.05 24.28
N LYS A 216 -16.24 0.02 24.25
CA LYS A 216 -17.03 1.18 23.82
C LYS A 216 -16.76 2.37 24.71
N LEU A 217 -16.78 3.56 24.13
CA LEU A 217 -16.64 4.79 24.89
C LEU A 217 -17.95 5.13 25.61
N PRO A 218 -17.89 5.86 26.73
CA PRO A 218 -19.05 6.55 27.27
C PRO A 218 -19.70 7.43 26.20
N GLU A 219 -21.02 7.60 26.26
CA GLU A 219 -21.78 8.30 25.22
C GLU A 219 -21.28 9.73 24.99
N GLU A 220 -20.96 10.46 26.06
CA GLU A 220 -20.44 11.83 25.97
C GLU A 220 -19.11 11.89 25.21
N ASP A 221 -18.16 11.02 25.56
CA ASP A 221 -16.86 10.91 24.88
C ASP A 221 -17.01 10.44 23.43
N ALA A 222 -17.92 9.49 23.18
CA ALA A 222 -18.25 9.00 21.85
C ALA A 222 -18.76 10.15 20.96
N ARG A 223 -19.73 10.93 21.45
CA ARG A 223 -20.29 12.09 20.75
C ARG A 223 -19.21 13.14 20.49
N ALA A 224 -18.36 13.44 21.47
CA ALA A 224 -17.26 14.39 21.31
C ALA A 224 -16.29 13.93 20.21
N GLN A 225 -15.90 12.66 20.21
CA GLN A 225 -14.98 12.11 19.21
C GLN A 225 -15.57 12.10 17.79
N ILE A 226 -16.87 11.79 17.65
CA ILE A 226 -17.55 11.81 16.35
C ILE A 226 -17.71 13.24 15.85
N THR A 227 -18.03 14.18 16.75
CA THR A 227 -18.18 15.62 16.43
C THR A 227 -16.87 16.22 15.93
N LEU A 228 -15.72 15.83 16.50
CA LEU A 228 -14.40 16.29 16.04
C LEU A 228 -14.16 16.09 14.53
N HIS A 229 -14.84 15.11 13.95
CA HIS A 229 -14.72 14.73 12.55
C HIS A 229 -15.96 15.03 11.71
N ASP A 230 -16.92 15.82 12.23
CA ASP A 230 -18.19 16.14 11.59
C ASP A 230 -19.04 14.88 11.26
N GLY A 231 -18.93 13.84 12.10
CA GLY A 231 -19.47 12.51 11.82
C GLY A 231 -20.99 12.37 11.88
N PHE A 232 -21.67 13.27 12.59
CA PHE A 232 -23.14 13.31 12.61
C PHE A 232 -23.75 13.87 11.31
N THR A 233 -22.98 14.64 10.55
CA THR A 233 -23.43 15.16 9.24
C THR A 233 -23.01 14.23 8.10
N ARG A 234 -21.79 13.69 8.16
CA ARG A 234 -21.27 12.82 7.09
C ARG A 234 -20.30 11.77 7.64
N LEU A 235 -20.84 10.63 8.08
CA LEU A 235 -20.03 9.56 8.69
C LEU A 235 -18.92 9.07 7.76
N ALA A 236 -19.17 8.94 6.46
CA ALA A 236 -18.14 8.54 5.49
C ALA A 236 -16.94 9.52 5.47
N GLY A 237 -17.22 10.82 5.55
CA GLY A 237 -16.19 11.86 5.63
C GLY A 237 -15.44 11.82 6.96
N ALA A 238 -16.16 11.55 8.06
CA ALA A 238 -15.58 11.45 9.39
C ALA A 238 -14.65 10.25 9.55
N ILE A 239 -15.04 9.07 9.05
CA ILE A 239 -14.18 7.88 8.99
C ILE A 239 -12.89 8.26 8.27
N ARG A 240 -12.98 8.81 7.06
CA ARG A 240 -11.80 9.22 6.30
C ARG A 240 -10.94 10.24 7.06
N SER A 241 -11.58 11.25 7.65
CA SER A 241 -10.91 12.28 8.43
C SER A 241 -10.14 11.72 9.62
N ALA A 242 -10.73 10.83 10.40
CA ALA A 242 -10.09 10.17 11.55
C ALA A 242 -8.88 9.33 11.10
N GLY A 243 -8.99 8.65 9.96
CA GLY A 243 -7.89 7.91 9.36
C GLY A 243 -6.75 8.79 8.90
N VAL A 244 -7.06 9.90 8.22
CA VAL A 244 -6.07 10.89 7.79
C VAL A 244 -5.40 11.55 8.99
N GLN A 245 -6.12 11.82 10.07
CA GLN A 245 -5.50 12.31 11.31
C GLN A 245 -4.47 11.31 11.85
N ARG A 246 -4.81 10.03 11.92
CA ARG A 246 -3.88 8.98 12.38
C ARG A 246 -2.64 8.91 11.47
N LEU A 247 -2.82 9.01 10.16
CA LEU A 247 -1.72 9.04 9.20
C LEU A 247 -0.86 10.29 9.36
N ALA A 248 -1.47 11.46 9.51
CA ALA A 248 -0.79 12.75 9.71
C ALA A 248 0.07 12.73 10.98
N ARG A 249 -0.47 12.20 12.09
CA ARG A 249 0.28 12.00 13.33
C ARG A 249 1.53 11.16 13.11
N ALA A 250 1.40 10.03 12.40
CA ALA A 250 2.53 9.17 12.09
C ALA A 250 3.57 9.85 11.17
N CYS A 251 3.13 10.67 10.21
CA CYS A 251 4.01 11.48 9.37
C CYS A 251 4.79 12.53 10.18
N VAL A 252 4.13 13.24 11.10
CA VAL A 252 4.76 14.25 11.97
C VAL A 252 5.75 13.58 12.94
N ALA A 253 5.39 12.43 13.50
CA ALA A 253 6.27 11.65 14.38
C ALA A 253 7.49 11.06 13.64
N GLN A 254 7.40 10.83 12.33
CA GLN A 254 8.53 10.38 11.51
C GLN A 254 9.57 11.49 11.34
N SER A 255 9.17 12.63 10.78
CA SER A 255 9.94 13.87 10.76
C SER A 255 9.12 15.03 10.16
N PRO A 256 9.45 16.30 10.47
CA PRO A 256 8.81 17.45 9.83
C PRO A 256 8.93 17.44 8.30
N GLU A 257 10.07 17.01 7.75
CA GLU A 257 10.36 16.89 6.32
C GLU A 257 9.51 15.79 5.68
N PHE A 258 9.31 14.68 6.38
CA PHE A 258 8.46 13.59 5.90
C PHE A 258 7.01 14.05 5.74
N ALA A 259 6.49 14.78 6.74
CA ALA A 259 5.17 15.39 6.66
C ALA A 259 5.07 16.44 5.54
N ALA A 260 6.12 17.25 5.30
CA ALA A 260 6.16 18.20 4.20
C ALA A 260 6.08 17.50 2.83
N ARG A 261 6.87 16.43 2.63
CA ARG A 261 6.83 15.62 1.40
C ARG A 261 5.46 14.99 1.15
N MET A 262 4.77 14.56 2.20
CA MET A 262 3.41 14.03 2.09
C MET A 262 2.43 15.09 1.56
N LEU A 263 2.54 16.33 2.03
CA LEU A 263 1.71 17.46 1.57
C LEU A 263 2.04 17.88 0.12
N GLU A 264 3.32 17.89 -0.25
CA GLU A 264 3.74 18.23 -1.61
C GLU A 264 3.23 17.22 -2.65
N LYS A 265 3.22 15.93 -2.29
CA LYS A 265 2.86 14.85 -3.22
C LYS A 265 1.36 14.81 -3.52
N HIS A 266 0.51 15.13 -2.54
CA HIS A 266 -0.93 14.95 -2.69
C HIS A 266 -1.67 16.28 -2.70
N ARG A 267 -2.42 16.53 -3.79
CA ARG A 267 -3.26 17.72 -3.99
C ARG A 267 -4.75 17.34 -3.97
N GLY A 268 -5.62 18.35 -4.10
CA GLY A 268 -7.07 18.16 -4.12
C GLY A 268 -7.64 17.88 -2.73
N GLU A 269 -8.85 17.33 -2.64
CA GLU A 269 -9.57 17.14 -1.37
C GLU A 269 -8.76 16.37 -0.32
N PHE A 270 -8.11 15.28 -0.73
CA PHE A 270 -7.26 14.50 0.17
C PHE A 270 -6.07 15.32 0.69
N GLY A 271 -5.40 16.08 -0.19
CA GLY A 271 -4.31 16.97 0.20
C GLY A 271 -4.73 18.04 1.22
N HIS A 272 -5.92 18.64 1.04
CA HIS A 272 -6.47 19.60 2.00
C HIS A 272 -6.74 18.96 3.37
N LEU A 273 -7.28 17.73 3.37
CA LEU A 273 -7.55 16.99 4.59
C LEU A 273 -6.25 16.62 5.33
N VAL A 274 -5.22 16.17 4.61
CA VAL A 274 -3.89 15.92 5.18
C VAL A 274 -3.30 17.22 5.73
N ALA A 275 -3.41 18.34 5.01
CA ALA A 275 -2.91 19.64 5.44
C ALA A 275 -3.56 20.13 6.75
N LYS A 276 -4.89 19.98 6.88
CA LYS A 276 -5.64 20.27 8.11
C LYS A 276 -5.03 19.51 9.29
N TRP A 277 -4.94 18.19 9.19
CA TRP A 277 -4.50 17.35 10.30
C TRP A 277 -3.00 17.43 10.59
N VAL A 278 -2.14 17.61 9.58
CA VAL A 278 -0.70 17.84 9.81
C VAL A 278 -0.48 19.13 10.58
N ARG A 279 -1.22 20.21 10.26
CA ARG A 279 -1.13 21.48 10.99
C ARG A 279 -1.55 21.30 12.45
N GLU A 280 -2.67 20.62 12.68
CA GLU A 280 -3.20 20.37 14.01
C GLU A 280 -2.26 19.48 14.84
N GLU A 281 -1.77 18.38 14.28
CA GLU A 281 -0.85 17.48 14.98
C GLU A 281 0.53 18.11 15.24
N ARG A 282 0.99 19.07 14.41
CA ARG A 282 2.20 19.86 14.68
C ARG A 282 2.04 20.83 15.85
N SER A 283 0.82 21.35 16.06
CA SER A 283 0.54 22.26 17.19
C SER A 283 0.41 21.54 18.54
N ARG A 284 0.24 20.21 18.53
CA ARG A 284 0.15 19.40 19.74
C ARG A 284 1.56 19.12 20.29
N PRO A 285 1.73 19.02 21.63
CA PRO A 285 3.00 18.61 22.22
C PRO A 285 3.47 17.30 21.59
N THR A 286 4.74 17.22 21.20
CA THR A 286 5.29 16.06 20.52
C THR A 286 5.09 14.82 21.40
N ALA A 287 4.15 13.95 21.02
CA ALA A 287 3.91 12.72 21.74
C ALA A 287 5.17 11.86 21.67
N ARG A 288 5.71 11.46 22.83
CA ARG A 288 6.81 10.49 22.91
C ARG A 288 6.29 9.14 22.41
N GLY A 289 6.45 8.87 21.12
CA GLY A 289 6.02 7.61 20.51
C GLY A 289 6.25 7.56 19.01
N ASP A 290 6.01 6.40 18.40
CA ASP A 290 6.15 6.19 16.95
C ASP A 290 4.98 6.76 16.14
N GLY A 291 4.01 7.45 16.78
CA GLY A 291 2.82 8.00 16.14
C GLY A 291 1.83 6.95 15.60
N GLY A 292 2.00 5.66 15.94
CA GLY A 292 1.23 4.56 15.37
C GLY A 292 1.77 4.06 14.03
N ARG A 293 3.01 4.42 13.64
CA ARG A 293 3.65 3.97 12.39
C ARG A 293 3.65 2.44 12.26
N THR A 294 3.90 1.72 13.35
CA THR A 294 3.93 0.25 13.34
C THR A 294 2.57 -0.34 12.95
N ASP A 295 1.48 0.17 13.53
CA ASP A 295 0.11 -0.26 13.18
C ASP A 295 -0.21 -0.01 11.71
N ILE A 296 0.20 1.15 11.20
CA ILE A 296 -0.04 1.53 9.80
C ILE A 296 0.70 0.57 8.88
N VAL A 297 1.96 0.25 9.15
CA VAL A 297 2.73 -0.72 8.37
C VAL A 297 2.07 -2.10 8.38
N MET A 298 1.57 -2.57 9.53
CA MET A 298 0.82 -3.83 9.61
C MET A 298 -0.49 -3.80 8.81
N ASP A 299 -1.17 -2.66 8.75
CA ASP A 299 -2.35 -2.49 7.90
C ASP A 299 -1.99 -2.46 6.41
N LEU A 300 -0.87 -1.85 6.02
CA LEU A 300 -0.36 -1.91 4.65
C LEU A 300 -0.10 -3.37 4.22
N GLU A 301 0.54 -4.17 5.07
CA GLU A 301 0.77 -5.59 4.77
C GLU A 301 -0.55 -6.35 4.54
N ARG A 302 -1.53 -6.14 5.42
CA ARG A 302 -2.85 -6.80 5.28
C ARG A 302 -3.58 -6.37 4.01
N LEU A 303 -3.48 -5.10 3.64
CA LEU A 303 -4.10 -4.57 2.42
C LEU A 303 -3.41 -5.10 1.16
N ALA A 304 -2.09 -5.29 1.19
CA ALA A 304 -1.35 -5.87 0.08
C ALA A 304 -1.65 -7.35 -0.14
N VAL A 305 -1.80 -8.12 0.95
CA VAL A 305 -2.25 -9.53 0.85
C VAL A 305 -3.63 -9.62 0.18
N ARG A 306 -4.49 -8.63 0.40
CA ARG A 306 -5.81 -8.53 -0.24
C ARG A 306 -5.78 -7.94 -1.65
N GLY A 307 -4.61 -7.55 -2.16
CA GLY A 307 -4.47 -6.92 -3.48
C GLY A 307 -5.10 -5.53 -3.60
N LEU A 308 -5.38 -4.86 -2.47
CA LEU A 308 -5.96 -3.52 -2.42
C LEU A 308 -4.89 -2.41 -2.55
N ILE A 309 -3.65 -2.74 -2.19
CA ILE A 309 -2.49 -1.87 -2.43
C ILE A 309 -1.37 -2.71 -3.04
N GLU A 310 -0.56 -2.10 -3.89
CA GLU A 310 0.59 -2.79 -4.47
C GLU A 310 1.82 -2.64 -3.55
N ARG A 311 2.51 -3.77 -3.29
CA ARG A 311 3.77 -3.73 -2.53
C ARG A 311 4.82 -2.90 -3.29
N PRO A 312 5.66 -2.13 -2.58
CA PRO A 312 6.80 -1.49 -3.19
C PRO A 312 7.73 -2.57 -3.71
N VAL A 313 7.99 -2.56 -5.02
CA VAL A 313 8.98 -3.45 -5.61
C VAL A 313 10.35 -2.91 -5.22
N ARG A 314 11.00 -3.56 -4.26
CA ARG A 314 12.39 -3.29 -3.89
C ARG A 314 13.26 -4.29 -4.62
N LEU A 315 13.92 -3.84 -5.68
CA LEU A 315 14.81 -4.70 -6.45
C LEU A 315 16.17 -4.91 -5.75
N THR A 316 16.46 -4.10 -4.73
CA THR A 316 17.50 -4.34 -3.74
C THR A 316 16.90 -5.09 -2.55
N ALA A 317 17.22 -6.37 -2.38
CA ALA A 317 17.17 -6.97 -1.05
C ALA A 317 18.28 -6.28 -0.23
N PRO A 318 18.02 -5.72 0.97
CA PRO A 318 19.13 -5.48 1.88
C PRO A 318 19.78 -6.84 2.14
N PRO A 319 21.11 -6.97 2.06
CA PRO A 319 21.77 -8.22 2.42
C PRO A 319 21.29 -8.60 3.84
N PRO A 320 20.96 -9.87 4.11
CA PRO A 320 20.69 -10.30 5.47
C PRO A 320 21.92 -9.90 6.27
N ARG A 321 21.74 -8.98 7.24
CA ARG A 321 22.83 -8.66 8.15
C ARG A 321 23.21 -9.99 8.80
N PRO A 322 24.44 -10.49 8.63
CA PRO A 322 24.87 -11.60 9.45
C PRO A 322 24.68 -11.11 10.89
N SER A 323 23.91 -11.89 11.66
CA SER A 323 23.73 -11.61 13.08
C SER A 323 25.14 -11.39 13.64
N ALA A 324 25.43 -10.18 14.08
CA ALA A 324 26.70 -9.86 14.69
C ALA A 324 26.70 -10.60 16.04
N VAL A 325 27.06 -11.88 16.00
CA VAL A 325 27.56 -12.59 17.16
C VAL A 325 28.83 -11.84 17.50
N LEU A 326 28.69 -10.90 18.43
CA LEU A 326 29.83 -10.23 19.05
C LEU A 326 30.79 -11.33 19.49
N PRO A 327 32.07 -11.30 19.07
CA PRO A 327 33.05 -12.19 19.66
C PRO A 327 33.06 -11.92 21.18
N PRO A 328 33.10 -12.98 22.01
CA PRO A 328 33.13 -12.79 23.45
C PRO A 328 34.34 -11.94 23.84
N PRO A 329 34.21 -11.04 24.83
CA PRO A 329 35.30 -10.18 25.24
C PRO A 329 36.52 -11.03 25.66
N PRO A 330 37.74 -10.59 25.30
CA PRO A 330 38.96 -11.32 25.68
C PRO A 330 39.10 -11.28 27.20
N GLY A 331 38.82 -12.40 27.86
CA GLY A 331 38.92 -12.52 29.32
C GLY A 331 38.04 -13.58 29.98
N ALA A 332 37.03 -14.12 29.29
CA ALA A 332 36.22 -15.21 29.85
C ALA A 332 36.97 -16.55 29.77
N ARG A 333 37.77 -16.84 30.81
CA ARG A 333 38.34 -18.18 31.04
C ARG A 333 37.21 -19.21 31.11
N LYS A 334 37.25 -20.19 30.20
CA LYS A 334 36.45 -21.43 30.34
C LYS A 334 36.82 -22.12 31.67
N PRO A 335 35.88 -22.51 32.53
CA PRO A 335 36.18 -23.46 33.59
C PRO A 335 36.50 -24.82 32.95
N ALA A 336 37.56 -25.47 33.44
CA ALA A 336 38.01 -26.77 32.98
C ALA A 336 36.93 -27.84 33.23
N PRO A 337 36.82 -28.88 32.36
CA PRO A 337 35.93 -30.00 32.62
C PRO A 337 36.42 -30.79 33.83
N ALA A 338 35.49 -31.10 34.74
CA ALA A 338 35.73 -31.95 35.90
C ALA A 338 36.12 -33.37 35.46
N ALA A 339 37.15 -33.93 36.10
CA ALA A 339 37.63 -35.29 35.86
C ALA A 339 36.56 -36.34 36.26
N PRO A 340 36.46 -37.47 35.53
CA PRO A 340 35.51 -38.53 35.83
C PRO A 340 35.89 -39.27 37.13
N GLY A 341 34.89 -39.46 37.99
CA GLY A 341 35.03 -40.00 39.34
C GLY A 341 35.58 -41.43 39.39
N ALA A 342 36.53 -41.63 40.31
CA ALA A 342 36.97 -42.93 40.78
C ALA A 342 35.98 -43.47 41.83
N ARG A 343 35.68 -44.77 41.73
CA ARG A 343 34.81 -45.54 42.62
C ARG A 343 35.35 -45.59 44.06
N PRO A 344 34.50 -45.57 45.10
CA PRO A 344 34.92 -45.92 46.44
C PRO A 344 34.93 -47.44 46.67
N GLU A 345 36.06 -47.96 47.13
CA GLU A 345 36.22 -49.27 47.75
C GLU A 345 35.49 -49.33 49.10
N ALA A 346 34.99 -50.53 49.42
CA ALA A 346 34.21 -50.84 50.62
C ALA A 346 35.09 -50.95 51.89
N PRO A 347 34.58 -50.60 53.08
CA PRO A 347 35.25 -50.91 54.34
C PRO A 347 34.79 -52.27 54.90
N GLY A 348 35.76 -53.15 55.17
CA GLY A 348 35.58 -54.34 55.99
C GLY A 348 36.75 -54.49 56.95
N ALA A 349 36.54 -54.12 58.21
CA ALA A 349 37.13 -54.63 59.45
C ALA A 349 36.78 -53.66 60.60
#